data_AF-A0A6M7U025-F1
#
_entry.id   AF-A0A6M7U025-F1
#
_cell.length_a   1.000
_cell.length_b   1.000
_cell.length_c   1.000
_cell.angle_alpha   90.00
_cell.angle_beta   90.00
_cell.angle_gamma   90.00
#
_symmetry.space_group_name_H-M   'P 1'
#
loop_
_entity.id
_entity.type
_entity.pdbx_description
1 polymer ?
#
loop_
_entity_poly.entity_id
_entity_poly.type
_entity_poly.pdbx_seq_one_letter_code
_entity_poly.pdbx_strand_id
1 'polypeptide(L)' 'MNVMNFNVIPPPSRAATDLNYEADLKVALDPILVELLDRAEAAGWDRRKAAYTVMFLAARNLTDSKGPPGNGSSAS' A
#
# COMPACT_ATOMS: atom_id res chain seq x y z
N MET A 1 -11.69 24.31 6.22
CA MET A 1 -10.75 23.20 6.44
C MET A 1 -10.33 22.68 5.09
N ASN A 2 -9.05 22.83 4.74
CA ASN A 2 -8.55 22.41 3.43
C ASN A 2 -8.44 20.87 3.44
N VAL A 3 -9.33 20.20 2.72
CA VAL A 3 -9.25 18.76 2.49
C VAL A 3 -8.06 18.51 1.56
N MET A 4 -6.87 18.27 2.12
CA MET A 4 -5.76 17.72 1.35
C MET A 4 -6.25 16.42 0.70
N ASN A 5 -6.22 16.35 -0.63
CA ASN A 5 -6.50 15.10 -1.35
C ASN A 5 -5.32 14.14 -1.10
N PHE A 6 -5.39 13.36 -0.03
CA PHE A 6 -4.46 12.25 0.28
C PHE A 6 -4.57 11.06 -0.68
N ASN A 7 -5.30 11.23 -1.79
CA ASN A 7 -5.58 10.22 -2.78
C ASN A 7 -4.48 10.12 -3.86
N VAL A 8 -3.35 10.80 -3.66
CA VAL A 8 -2.28 10.90 -4.67
C VAL A 8 -0.97 10.43 -4.04
N ILE A 9 -0.50 9.26 -4.49
CA ILE A 9 0.89 8.82 -4.28
C ILE A 9 1.70 9.40 -5.45
N PRO A 10 2.76 10.19 -5.21
CA PRO A 10 3.59 10.70 -6.29
C PRO A 10 4.22 9.55 -7.09
N PRO A 11 4.36 9.67 -8.42
CA PRO A 11 4.99 8.63 -9.22
C PRO A 11 6.47 8.49 -8.81
N PRO A 12 7.04 7.28 -8.94
CA PRO A 12 8.44 7.08 -8.63
C PRO A 12 9.31 7.95 -9.53
N SER A 13 10.28 8.64 -8.93
CA SER A 13 11.27 9.45 -9.66
C SER A 13 12.48 8.63 -10.12
N ARG A 14 12.59 7.37 -9.67
CA ARG A 14 13.70 6.46 -9.94
C ARG A 14 13.17 5.09 -10.40
N ALA A 15 14.00 4.34 -11.11
CA ALA A 15 13.67 2.98 -11.51
C ALA A 15 13.58 2.04 -10.30
N ALA A 16 12.78 0.98 -10.39
CA ALA A 16 12.62 0.01 -9.30
C ALA A 16 13.91 -0.77 -8.95
N THR A 17 14.92 -0.76 -9.85
CA THR A 17 16.24 -1.35 -9.61
C THR A 17 17.21 -0.40 -8.90
N ASP A 18 16.83 0.86 -8.69
CA ASP A 18 17.66 1.84 -8.01
C ASP A 18 17.69 1.56 -6.50
N LEU A 19 18.88 1.60 -5.90
CA LEU A 19 19.07 1.38 -4.46
C LEU A 19 18.29 2.38 -3.59
N ASN A 20 17.97 3.56 -4.11
CA ASN A 20 17.23 4.59 -3.37
C ASN A 20 15.72 4.57 -3.65
N TYR A 21 15.23 3.67 -4.51
CA TYR A 21 13.80 3.56 -4.83
C TYR A 21 12.96 3.36 -3.56
N GLU A 22 13.41 2.48 -2.66
CA GLU A 22 12.70 2.21 -1.41
C GLU A 22 12.69 3.41 -0.46
N ALA A 23 13.74 4.23 -0.46
CA ALA A 23 13.80 5.42 0.38
C ALA A 23 12.76 6.44 -0.09
N ASP A 24 12.68 6.69 -1.40
CA ASP A 24 11.69 7.59 -1.98
C ASP A 24 10.26 7.07 -1.77
N LEU A 25 10.06 5.75 -1.91
CA LEU A 25 8.77 5.11 -1.68
C LEU A 25 8.30 5.28 -0.22
N LYS A 26 9.21 5.15 0.75
CA LYS A 26 8.90 5.38 2.18
C LYS A 26 8.46 6.82 2.40
N VAL A 27 9.19 7.80 1.86
CA VAL A 27 8.82 9.22 1.96
C VAL A 27 7.45 9.51 1.33
N ALA A 28 7.15 8.86 0.20
CA ALA A 28 5.86 9.02 -0.47
C ALA A 28 4.68 8.42 0.33
N LEU A 29 4.89 7.30 1.02
CA LEU A 29 3.83 6.56 1.73
C LEU A 29 3.64 6.98 3.19
N ASP A 30 4.69 7.46 3.87
CA ASP A 30 4.66 7.83 5.29
C ASP A 30 3.50 8.76 5.67
N PRO A 31 3.28 9.92 5.00
CA PRO A 31 2.18 10.82 5.38
C PRO A 31 0.79 10.19 5.18
N ILE A 32 0.64 9.26 4.22
CA ILE A 32 -0.62 8.56 3.96
C ILE A 32 -0.90 7.55 5.06
N LEU A 33 0.12 6.81 5.50
CA LEU A 33 -0.01 5.83 6.58
C LEU A 33 -0.29 6.52 7.93
N VAL A 34 0.36 7.64 8.23
CA VAL A 34 0.10 8.42 9.45
C VAL A 34 -1.36 8.85 9.52
N GLU A 35 -1.87 9.47 8.45
CA GLU A 35 -3.26 9.93 8.38
C GLU A 35 -4.27 8.78 8.45
N LEU A 36 -4.00 7.65 7.78
CA LEU A 36 -4.86 6.47 7.86
C LEU A 36 -4.98 5.95 9.31
N LEU A 37 -3.86 5.92 10.03
CA LEU A 37 -3.84 5.50 11.44
C LEU A 37 -4.50 6.52 12.35
N ASP A 38 -4.32 7.83 12.10
CA ASP A 38 -5.02 8.91 12.82
C ASP A 38 -6.53 8.78 12.67
N ARG A 39 -7.03 8.46 11.47
CA ARG A 39 -8.47 8.25 11.23
C ARG A 39 -9.01 7.01 11.92
N ALA A 40 -8.24 5.93 11.92
CA ALA A 40 -8.62 4.71 12.63
C ALA A 40 -8.73 4.99 14.15
N GLU A 41 -7.75 5.69 14.71
CA GLU A 41 -7.75 6.09 16.11
C GLU A 41 -8.89 7.05 16.45
N ALA A 42 -9.16 8.06 15.60
CA ALA A 42 -10.29 8.98 15.77
C ALA A 42 -11.65 8.28 15.72
N ALA A 43 -11.76 7.16 15.01
CA ALA A 43 -12.95 6.30 14.99
C ALA A 43 -13.04 5.36 16.23
N GLY A 44 -12.07 5.42 17.14
CA GLY A 44 -12.04 4.65 18.39
C GLY A 44 -11.27 3.34 18.33
N TRP A 45 -10.54 3.06 17.25
CA TRP A 45 -9.71 1.85 17.15
C TRP A 45 -8.36 2.02 17.86
N ASP A 46 -7.79 0.92 18.35
CA ASP A 46 -6.41 0.92 18.83
C ASP A 46 -5.44 1.12 17.64
N ARG A 47 -4.64 2.19 17.70
CA ARG A 47 -3.72 2.59 16.63
C ARG A 47 -2.72 1.48 16.27
N ARG A 48 -2.22 0.75 17.26
CA ARG A 48 -1.22 -0.31 17.04
C ARG A 48 -1.86 -1.50 16.34
N LYS A 49 -3.08 -1.91 16.73
CA LYS A 49 -3.85 -2.94 16.04
C LYS A 49 -4.20 -2.51 14.62
N ALA A 50 -4.59 -1.25 14.40
CA ALA A 50 -4.82 -0.72 13.07
C ALA A 50 -3.59 -0.88 12.16
N ALA A 51 -2.39 -0.57 12.65
CA ALA A 51 -1.15 -0.76 11.91
C ALA A 51 -0.91 -2.23 11.52
N TYR A 52 -1.04 -3.17 12.45
CA TYR A 52 -0.91 -4.60 12.15
C TYR A 52 -1.97 -5.08 11.15
N THR A 53 -3.21 -4.60 11.27
CA THR A 53 -4.28 -4.92 10.32
C THR A 53 -3.95 -4.39 8.93
N VAL A 54 -3.43 -3.17 8.80
CA VAL A 54 -2.99 -2.61 7.50
C VAL A 54 -1.91 -3.48 6.86
N MET A 55 -0.88 -3.89 7.63
CA MET A 55 0.17 -4.78 7.13
C MET A 55 -0.41 -6.12 6.64
N PHE A 56 -1.31 -6.73 7.42
CA PHE A 56 -1.97 -7.98 7.05
C PHE A 56 -2.79 -7.84 5.76
N LEU A 57 -3.61 -6.79 5.65
CA LEU A 57 -4.44 -6.54 4.47
C LEU A 57 -3.58 -6.29 3.22
N ALA A 58 -2.48 -5.54 3.35
CA ALA A 58 -1.54 -5.31 2.25
C ALA A 58 -0.94 -6.62 1.75
N ALA A 59 -0.45 -7.47 2.66
CA ALA A 59 0.10 -8.78 2.29
C ALA A 59 -0.96 -9.71 1.66
N ARG A 60 -2.17 -9.75 2.22
CA ARG A 60 -3.26 -10.59 1.69
C ARG A 60 -3.65 -10.20 0.26
N ASN A 61 -3.73 -8.91 -0.06
CA ASN A 61 -4.10 -8.45 -1.40
C ASN A 61 -3.08 -8.85 -2.48
N LEU A 62 -1.80 -9.03 -2.13
CA LEU A 62 -0.79 -9.56 -3.04
C LEU A 62 -1.01 -11.04 -3.36
N THR A 63 -1.58 -11.81 -2.42
CA THR A 63 -1.83 -13.25 -2.60
C THR A 63 -3.13 -13.55 -3.34
N ASP A 64 -4.17 -12.74 -3.12
CA ASP A 64 -5.51 -12.94 -3.71
C ASP A 64 -5.53 -12.54 -5.20
N SER A 65 -4.67 -11.61 -5.60
CA SER A 65 -4.55 -11.13 -6.99
C SER A 65 -3.91 -12.13 -7.96
N LYS A 66 -3.38 -13.27 -7.47
CA LYS A 66 -2.84 -14.34 -8.30
C LYS A 66 -3.95 -15.36 -8.61
N GLY A 67 -4.74 -15.08 -9.65
CA GLY A 67 -5.60 -16.10 -10.27
C GLY A 67 -4.78 -17.33 -10.72
N PRO A 68 -5.40 -18.51 -10.90
CA PRO A 68 -4.67 -19.72 -11.28
C PRO A 68 -3.89 -19.50 -12.59
N PRO A 69 -2.71 -20.11 -12.78
CA PRO A 69 -2.05 -20.08 -14.08
C PRO A 69 -3.04 -20.64 -15.11
N GLY A 70 -3.39 -19.83 -16.11
CA GLY A 70 -4.24 -20.27 -17.20
C GLY A 70 -3.60 -21.48 -17.86
N ASN A 71 -4.31 -22.60 -17.85
CA ASN A 71 -3.94 -23.79 -18.59
C ASN A 71 -3.88 -23.44 -20.08
N GLY A 72 -2.67 -23.19 -20.59
CA GLY A 72 -2.40 -23.11 -22.02
C GLY A 72 -2.49 -24.50 -22.64
N SER A 73 -3.70 -25.04 -22.78
CA SER A 73 -3.99 -26.01 -23.82
C SER A 73 -3.95 -25.28 -25.15
N SER A 74 -2.89 -25.48 -25.92
CA SER A 74 -2.92 -25.29 -27.36
C SER A 74 -2.40 -26.56 -27.98
N ALA A 75 -3.35 -27.36 -28.44
CA ALA A 75 -3.14 -28.41 -29.41
C ALA A 75 -2.45 -27.82 -30.64
N SER A 76 -1.47 -28.55 -31.15
CA SER A 76 -1.05 -28.56 -32.55
C SER A 76 -0.44 -29.92 -32.84
#